data_AF-A0A7J6A7B1-F1
#
_entry.id   AF-A0A7J6A7B1-F1
#
_cell.length_a   1.000
_cell.length_b   1.000
_cell.length_c   1.000
_cell.angle_alpha   90.00
_cell.angle_beta   90.00
_cell.angle_gamma   90.00
#
_symmetry.space_group_name_H-M   'P 1'
#
loop_
_entity.id
_entity.type
_entity.pdbx_description
1 polymer ?
#
loop_
_entity_poly.entity_id
_entity_poly.type
_entity_poly.pdbx_seq_one_letter_code
_entity_poly.pdbx_strand_id
1 'polypeptide(L)'
;MAVRKKDGGPNVKYFEASDTVSQFDNVRVWLGKNYKKYIQAEPPTNKSLSSLVVQLLQFQEEVFGRHVSNPPLTKLPMKSFVDFKAGGALCHILAAAYKFKSDQGWRRFDFQNPSRMDRNVEMFMTIEKSLVQNNCLTRPVIYLSSEIEPKLLGKLKDIIKRHQGSVTDDKQASSHVVVPIPASLEEEEWVRPVMKRDKQMLLHWGYWPDRCDC
;
A
#
# COMPACT_ATOMS: atom_id res chain seq x y z
N MET A 1 8.55 -1.03 31.32
CA MET A 1 9.31 -1.15 30.06
C MET A 1 8.52 -0.51 28.95
N ALA A 2 9.01 0.57 28.35
CA ALA A 2 8.38 1.13 27.16
C ALA A 2 8.58 0.12 26.02
N VAL A 3 7.49 -0.52 25.59
CA VAL A 3 7.49 -1.36 24.39
C VAL A 3 7.95 -0.47 23.24
N ARG A 4 9.13 -0.75 22.67
CA ARG A 4 9.57 -0.11 21.42
C ARG A 4 8.43 -0.31 20.41
N LYS A 5 7.86 0.77 19.90
CA LYS A 5 6.94 0.70 18.75
C LYS A 5 7.66 -0.12 17.68
N LYS A 6 7.05 -1.21 17.23
CA LYS A 6 7.48 -1.85 15.99
C LYS A 6 7.23 -0.81 14.89
N ASP A 7 8.29 -0.27 14.31
CA ASP A 7 8.18 0.65 13.17
C ASP A 7 7.38 -0.03 12.04
N GLY A 8 6.55 0.72 11.32
CA GLY A 8 5.84 0.27 10.12
C GLY A 8 4.42 -0.29 10.32
N GLY A 9 3.95 -0.46 11.57
CA GLY A 9 2.60 -0.92 11.87
C GLY A 9 1.52 0.14 11.58
N PRO A 10 0.24 -0.26 11.38
CA PRO A 10 -0.84 0.69 11.12
C PRO A 10 -1.00 1.70 12.26
N ASN A 11 -1.25 2.96 11.89
CA ASN A 11 -1.66 3.98 12.84
C ASN A 11 -3.13 3.75 13.26
N VAL A 12 -3.34 2.82 14.20
CA VAL A 12 -4.68 2.42 14.68
C VAL A 12 -5.49 3.63 15.15
N LYS A 13 -4.85 4.55 15.90
CA LYS A 13 -5.50 5.78 16.39
C LYS A 13 -6.02 6.66 15.26
N TYR A 14 -5.30 6.73 14.13
CA TYR A 14 -5.76 7.46 12.96
C TYR A 14 -7.07 6.87 12.43
N PHE A 15 -7.13 5.55 12.25
CA PHE A 15 -8.30 4.86 11.69
C PHE A 15 -9.49 4.75 12.66
N GLU A 16 -9.25 4.83 13.96
CA GLU A 16 -10.31 4.85 14.98
C GLU A 16 -10.89 6.24 15.24
N ALA A 17 -10.22 7.30 14.81
CA ALA A 17 -10.67 8.67 15.01
C ALA A 17 -11.96 8.97 14.23
N SER A 18 -12.89 9.70 14.87
CA SER A 18 -14.24 9.92 14.34
C SER A 18 -14.28 10.64 12.98
N ASP A 19 -13.39 11.60 12.79
CA ASP A 19 -13.15 12.35 11.54
C ASP A 19 -12.63 11.47 10.39
N THR A 20 -11.93 10.39 10.72
CA THR A 20 -11.39 9.44 9.75
C THR A 20 -12.45 8.38 9.44
N VAL A 21 -13.13 7.87 10.46
CA VAL A 21 -14.26 6.93 10.29
C VAL A 21 -15.37 7.56 9.44
N SER A 22 -15.67 8.85 9.59
CA SER A 22 -16.69 9.52 8.77
C SER A 22 -16.32 9.57 7.28
N GLN A 23 -15.03 9.61 6.92
CA GLN A 23 -14.60 9.62 5.51
C GLN A 23 -14.90 8.29 4.78
N PHE A 24 -15.08 7.19 5.52
CA PHE A 24 -15.49 5.90 4.93
C PHE A 24 -16.92 5.92 4.36
N ASP A 25 -17.72 6.96 4.60
CA ASP A 25 -19.10 6.99 4.12
C ASP A 25 -19.18 6.96 2.59
N ASN A 26 -18.29 7.69 1.91
CA ASN A 26 -18.15 7.66 0.45
C ASN A 26 -17.82 6.25 -0.07
N VAL A 27 -16.92 5.56 0.63
CA VAL A 27 -16.49 4.21 0.29
C VAL A 27 -17.63 3.21 0.51
N ARG A 28 -18.32 3.30 1.64
CA ARG A 28 -19.47 2.45 1.99
C ARG A 28 -20.60 2.61 0.96
N VAL A 29 -20.94 3.83 0.60
CA VAL A 29 -21.98 4.12 -0.42
C VAL A 29 -21.55 3.56 -1.78
N TRP A 30 -20.30 3.76 -2.18
CA TRP A 30 -19.79 3.23 -3.45
C TRP A 30 -19.80 1.69 -3.49
N LEU A 31 -19.42 1.02 -2.40
CA LEU A 31 -19.49 -0.43 -2.27
C LEU A 31 -20.95 -0.92 -2.33
N GLY A 32 -21.86 -0.24 -1.64
CA GLY A 32 -23.30 -0.52 -1.66
C GLY A 32 -23.93 -0.39 -3.04
N LYS A 33 -23.42 0.51 -3.89
CA LYS A 33 -23.89 0.69 -5.27
C LYS A 33 -23.31 -0.34 -6.23
N ASN A 34 -21.99 -0.58 -6.19
CA ASN A 34 -21.28 -1.33 -7.23
C ASN A 34 -21.03 -2.80 -6.87
N TYR A 35 -20.98 -3.14 -5.59
CA TYR A 35 -20.63 -4.48 -5.08
C TYR A 35 -21.69 -5.05 -4.12
N LYS A 36 -22.93 -4.57 -4.20
CA LYS A 36 -24.06 -4.96 -3.34
C LYS A 36 -24.16 -6.47 -3.11
N LYS A 37 -24.05 -7.27 -4.19
CA LYS A 37 -24.20 -8.73 -4.11
C LYS A 37 -23.21 -9.42 -3.16
N TYR A 38 -22.02 -8.85 -2.95
CA TYR A 38 -20.99 -9.42 -2.08
C TYR A 38 -21.09 -8.96 -0.62
N ILE A 39 -21.83 -7.87 -0.36
CA ILE A 39 -21.95 -7.25 0.96
C ILE A 39 -23.37 -7.26 1.52
N GLN A 40 -24.39 -7.62 0.74
CA GLN A 40 -25.79 -7.53 1.15
C GLN A 40 -26.14 -8.41 2.34
N ALA A 41 -25.48 -9.56 2.49
CA ALA A 41 -25.72 -10.49 3.59
C ALA A 41 -25.26 -9.89 4.94
N GLU A 42 -24.21 -9.07 4.91
CA GLU A 42 -23.68 -8.36 6.08
C GLU A 42 -23.16 -6.99 5.64
N PRO A 43 -24.06 -5.99 5.51
CA PRO A 43 -23.69 -4.67 5.02
C PRO A 43 -22.67 -4.00 5.95
N PRO A 44 -21.52 -3.53 5.43
CA PRO A 44 -20.49 -2.96 6.26
C PRO A 44 -20.89 -1.57 6.79
N THR A 45 -20.51 -1.30 8.03
CA THR A 45 -20.51 0.04 8.63
C THR A 45 -19.16 0.73 8.41
N ASN A 46 -19.10 2.05 8.51
CA ASN A 46 -17.85 2.81 8.40
C ASN A 46 -16.79 2.31 9.41
N LYS A 47 -17.22 1.97 10.63
CA LYS A 47 -16.35 1.40 11.66
C LYS A 47 -15.80 0.03 11.23
N SER A 48 -16.64 -0.84 10.68
CA SER A 48 -16.19 -2.17 10.21
C SER A 48 -15.22 -2.08 9.03
N LEU A 49 -15.42 -1.13 8.10
CA LEU A 49 -14.50 -0.88 6.99
C LEU A 49 -13.15 -0.38 7.51
N SER A 50 -13.18 0.57 8.45
CA SER A 50 -11.97 1.09 9.08
C SER A 50 -11.18 -0.01 9.81
N SER A 51 -11.87 -0.85 10.59
CA SER A 51 -11.24 -2.00 11.26
C SER A 51 -10.64 -3.00 10.26
N LEU A 52 -11.31 -3.25 9.13
CA LEU A 52 -10.77 -4.11 8.08
C LEU A 52 -9.51 -3.52 7.43
N VAL A 53 -9.47 -2.20 7.20
CA VAL A 53 -8.26 -1.52 6.70
C VAL A 53 -7.09 -1.69 7.66
N VAL A 54 -7.31 -1.52 8.96
CA VAL A 54 -6.26 -1.74 9.97
C VAL A 54 -5.75 -3.18 9.93
N GLN A 55 -6.63 -4.17 9.80
CA GLN A 55 -6.24 -5.58 9.70
C GLN A 55 -5.44 -5.88 8.42
N LEU A 56 -5.85 -5.31 7.28
CA LEU A 56 -5.11 -5.43 6.02
C LEU A 56 -3.71 -4.81 6.13
N LEU A 57 -3.61 -3.61 6.70
CA LEU A 57 -2.32 -2.94 6.91
C LEU A 57 -1.42 -3.73 7.86
N GLN A 58 -1.97 -4.27 8.95
CA GLN A 58 -1.24 -5.12 9.89
C GLN A 58 -0.69 -6.37 9.21
N PHE A 59 -1.55 -7.11 8.49
CA PHE A 59 -1.14 -8.31 7.75
C PHE A 59 -0.06 -8.00 6.72
N GLN A 60 -0.24 -6.92 5.96
CA GLN A 60 0.75 -6.47 4.99
C GLN A 60 2.10 -6.15 5.64
N GLU A 61 2.13 -5.52 6.82
CA GLU A 61 3.39 -5.26 7.52
C GLU A 61 4.03 -6.56 8.02
N GLU A 62 3.26 -7.46 8.63
CA GLU A 62 3.78 -8.72 9.18
C GLU A 62 4.33 -9.67 8.10
N VAL A 63 3.77 -9.62 6.90
CA VAL A 63 4.07 -10.60 5.84
C VAL A 63 4.93 -10.01 4.72
N PHE A 64 4.72 -8.73 4.39
CA PHE A 64 5.42 -8.06 3.29
C PHE A 64 6.35 -6.94 3.79
N GLY A 65 6.45 -6.74 5.11
CA GLY A 65 7.23 -5.69 5.73
C GLY A 65 8.74 -5.84 5.56
N ARG A 66 9.46 -4.77 5.88
CA ARG A 66 10.92 -4.68 5.71
C ARG A 66 11.70 -5.73 6.52
N HIS A 67 11.09 -6.24 7.57
CA HIS A 67 11.68 -7.23 8.48
C HIS A 67 11.54 -8.67 7.94
N VAL A 68 10.74 -8.89 6.89
CA VAL A 68 10.54 -10.20 6.29
C VAL A 68 11.60 -10.43 5.21
N SER A 69 12.33 -11.54 5.34
CA SER A 69 13.25 -12.00 4.31
C SER A 69 12.46 -12.59 3.13
N ASN A 70 12.71 -12.11 1.92
CA ASN A 70 12.03 -12.53 0.68
C ASN A 70 10.50 -12.48 0.78
N PRO A 71 9.91 -11.28 0.98
CA PRO A 71 8.46 -11.13 1.08
C PRO A 71 7.80 -11.60 -0.23
N PRO A 72 6.66 -12.32 -0.16
CA PRO A 72 6.01 -12.87 -1.34
C PRO A 72 5.40 -11.78 -2.24
N LEU A 73 5.11 -10.59 -1.68
CA LEU A 73 4.55 -9.46 -2.41
C LEU A 73 5.21 -8.14 -2.00
N THR A 74 5.04 -7.15 -2.87
CA THR A 74 5.36 -5.76 -2.56
C THR A 74 4.21 -5.14 -1.77
N LYS A 75 4.49 -4.45 -0.65
CA LYS A 75 3.48 -3.67 0.07
C LYS A 75 2.73 -2.71 -0.88
N LEU A 76 1.41 -2.69 -0.77
CA LEU A 76 0.56 -1.66 -1.35
C LEU A 76 0.87 -0.30 -0.70
N PRO A 77 0.90 0.81 -1.47
CA PRO A 77 1.20 2.14 -0.94
C PRO A 77 0.17 2.60 0.10
N MET A 78 0.62 3.26 1.17
CA MET A 78 -0.27 3.77 2.22
C MET A 78 -1.31 4.77 1.68
N LYS A 79 -0.94 5.58 0.68
CA LYS A 79 -1.86 6.49 -0.04
C LYS A 79 -3.10 5.79 -0.59
N SER A 80 -2.99 4.51 -0.95
CA SER A 80 -4.12 3.72 -1.46
C SER A 80 -5.15 3.40 -0.35
N PHE A 81 -4.72 3.32 0.91
CA PHE A 81 -5.58 3.04 2.06
C PHE A 81 -6.22 4.30 2.65
N VAL A 82 -5.84 5.49 2.19
CA VAL A 82 -6.40 6.79 2.62
C VAL A 82 -7.04 7.56 1.46
N ASP A 83 -7.25 6.90 0.31
CA ASP A 83 -8.00 7.46 -0.82
C ASP A 83 -9.51 7.22 -0.64
N PHE A 84 -10.14 8.06 0.18
CA PHE A 84 -11.57 7.97 0.54
C PHE A 84 -12.52 8.45 -0.57
N LYS A 85 -12.01 8.76 -1.77
CA LYS A 85 -12.84 9.18 -2.90
C LYS A 85 -13.73 8.02 -3.38
N ALA A 86 -14.93 8.34 -3.85
CA ALA A 86 -15.79 7.35 -4.50
C ALA A 86 -15.09 6.81 -5.76
N GLY A 87 -14.90 5.49 -5.83
CA GLY A 87 -14.12 4.84 -6.90
C GLY A 87 -12.60 5.02 -6.77
N GLY A 88 -12.11 5.53 -5.65
CA GLY A 88 -10.68 5.61 -5.36
C GLY A 88 -10.06 4.25 -5.02
N ALA A 89 -8.76 4.26 -4.74
CA ALA A 89 -8.00 3.04 -4.45
C ALA A 89 -8.59 2.23 -3.29
N LEU A 90 -9.04 2.90 -2.23
CA LEU A 90 -9.61 2.24 -1.06
C LEU A 90 -10.92 1.49 -1.39
N CYS A 91 -11.74 2.05 -2.29
CA CYS A 91 -12.93 1.40 -2.80
C CYS A 91 -12.59 0.08 -3.49
N HIS A 92 -11.57 0.09 -4.35
CA HIS A 92 -11.13 -1.10 -5.08
C HIS A 92 -10.43 -2.15 -4.21
N ILE A 93 -9.70 -1.72 -3.17
CA ILE A 93 -9.12 -2.61 -2.14
C ILE A 93 -10.23 -3.38 -1.43
N LEU A 94 -11.20 -2.67 -0.86
CA LEU A 94 -12.27 -3.27 -0.07
C LEU A 94 -13.19 -4.11 -0.95
N ALA A 95 -13.51 -3.65 -2.16
CA ALA A 95 -14.31 -4.41 -3.11
C ALA A 95 -13.66 -5.76 -3.48
N ALA A 96 -12.35 -5.75 -3.78
CA ALA A 96 -11.62 -6.98 -4.08
C ALA A 96 -11.57 -7.91 -2.85
N ALA A 97 -11.37 -7.37 -1.64
CA ALA A 97 -11.37 -8.15 -0.41
C ALA A 97 -12.74 -8.80 -0.12
N TYR A 98 -13.85 -8.04 -0.22
CA TYR A 98 -15.20 -8.58 -0.02
C TYR A 98 -15.58 -9.60 -1.09
N LYS A 99 -15.23 -9.34 -2.35
CA LYS A 99 -15.41 -10.32 -3.43
C LYS A 99 -14.64 -11.60 -3.12
N PHE A 100 -13.37 -11.50 -2.76
CA PHE A 100 -12.54 -12.66 -2.43
C PHE A 100 -13.11 -13.45 -1.23
N LYS A 101 -13.51 -12.76 -0.15
CA LYS A 101 -14.20 -13.37 1.01
C LYS A 101 -15.44 -14.15 0.58
N SER A 102 -16.26 -13.58 -0.30
CA SER A 102 -17.47 -14.21 -0.83
C SER A 102 -17.14 -15.44 -1.67
N ASP A 103 -16.19 -15.31 -2.60
CA ASP A 103 -15.78 -16.39 -3.51
C ASP A 103 -15.16 -17.57 -2.74
N GLN A 104 -14.49 -17.31 -1.61
CA GLN A 104 -13.94 -18.33 -0.71
C GLN A 104 -14.95 -18.88 0.33
N GLY A 105 -16.20 -18.40 0.33
CA GLY A 105 -17.22 -18.83 1.30
C GLY A 105 -16.89 -18.48 2.76
N TRP A 106 -16.09 -17.44 3.00
CA TRP A 106 -15.65 -17.07 4.34
C TRP A 106 -16.75 -16.32 5.11
N ARG A 107 -17.06 -16.79 6.33
CA ARG A 107 -17.95 -16.06 7.24
C ARG A 107 -17.37 -14.71 7.67
N ARG A 108 -16.09 -14.68 8.04
CA ARG A 108 -15.37 -13.48 8.48
C ARG A 108 -13.95 -13.45 7.91
N PHE A 109 -13.37 -12.24 7.80
CA PHE A 109 -11.94 -12.08 7.60
C PHE A 109 -11.18 -12.60 8.82
N ASP A 110 -10.07 -13.29 8.57
CA ASP A 110 -9.22 -13.83 9.64
C ASP A 110 -7.78 -13.88 9.12
N PHE A 111 -7.03 -12.82 9.44
CA PHE A 111 -5.65 -12.62 9.03
C PHE A 111 -4.65 -13.27 9.97
N GLN A 112 -5.09 -13.71 11.14
CA GLN A 112 -4.24 -14.28 12.18
C GLN A 112 -4.21 -15.80 12.13
N ASN A 113 -5.19 -16.44 11.46
CA ASN A 113 -5.22 -17.88 11.26
C ASN A 113 -4.13 -18.34 10.25
N PRO A 114 -3.11 -19.10 10.67
CA PRO A 114 -2.04 -19.57 9.79
C PRO A 114 -2.54 -20.45 8.64
N SER A 115 -3.66 -21.16 8.83
CA SER A 115 -4.25 -22.01 7.79
C SER A 115 -4.83 -21.22 6.62
N ARG A 116 -5.01 -19.90 6.78
CA ARG A 116 -5.48 -18.99 5.72
C ARG A 116 -4.37 -18.19 5.09
N MET A 117 -3.12 -18.42 5.48
CA MET A 117 -1.98 -17.59 5.10
C MET A 117 -1.85 -17.43 3.58
N ASP A 118 -1.77 -18.53 2.84
CA ASP A 118 -1.63 -18.51 1.37
C ASP A 118 -2.82 -17.84 0.68
N ARG A 119 -4.04 -18.08 1.20
CA ARG A 119 -5.26 -17.46 0.68
C ARG A 119 -5.32 -15.96 0.96
N ASN A 120 -4.82 -15.51 2.11
CA ASN A 120 -4.70 -14.09 2.42
C ASN A 120 -3.67 -13.42 1.50
N VAL A 121 -2.54 -14.08 1.18
CA VAL A 121 -1.59 -13.59 0.17
C VAL A 121 -2.23 -13.50 -1.22
N GLU A 122 -2.99 -14.52 -1.64
CA GLU A 122 -3.73 -14.54 -2.90
C GLU A 122 -4.78 -13.40 -2.98
N MET A 123 -5.42 -13.08 -1.84
CA MET A 123 -6.31 -11.92 -1.75
C MET A 123 -5.56 -10.62 -2.04
N PHE A 124 -4.35 -10.44 -1.53
CA PHE A 124 -3.52 -9.27 -1.83
C PHE A 124 -3.07 -9.23 -3.29
N MET A 125 -2.79 -10.36 -3.93
CA MET A 125 -2.55 -10.42 -5.38
C MET A 125 -3.78 -9.93 -6.17
N THR A 126 -4.97 -10.34 -5.73
CA THR A 126 -6.24 -9.93 -6.34
C THR A 126 -6.51 -8.43 -6.15
N ILE A 127 -6.21 -7.90 -4.96
CA ILE A 127 -6.28 -6.47 -4.67
C ILE A 127 -5.32 -5.68 -5.57
N GLU A 128 -4.05 -6.08 -5.65
CA GLU A 128 -3.06 -5.41 -6.47
C GLU A 128 -3.49 -5.38 -7.94
N LYS A 129 -3.95 -6.51 -8.48
CA LYS A 129 -4.49 -6.60 -9.84
C LYS A 129 -5.68 -5.66 -10.06
N SER A 130 -6.61 -5.61 -9.11
CA SER A 130 -7.77 -4.70 -9.14
C SER A 130 -7.32 -3.24 -9.18
N LEU A 131 -6.33 -2.85 -8.38
CA LEU A 131 -5.80 -1.49 -8.35
C LEU A 131 -5.14 -1.10 -9.68
N VAL A 132 -4.37 -1.99 -10.29
CA VAL A 132 -3.76 -1.74 -11.61
C VAL A 132 -4.82 -1.59 -12.69
N GLN A 133 -5.82 -2.48 -12.71
CA GLN A 133 -6.90 -2.45 -13.71
C GLN A 133 -7.76 -1.17 -13.64
N ASN A 134 -7.88 -0.58 -12.46
CA ASN A 134 -8.67 0.65 -12.24
C ASN A 134 -7.81 1.92 -12.19
N ASN A 135 -6.54 1.85 -12.63
CA ASN A 135 -5.59 2.98 -12.62
C ASN A 135 -5.38 3.60 -11.22
N CYS A 136 -5.59 2.82 -10.16
CA CYS A 136 -5.33 3.21 -8.77
C CYS A 136 -3.92 2.82 -8.29
N LEU A 137 -3.19 2.03 -9.09
CA LEU A 137 -1.79 1.67 -8.87
C LEU A 137 -1.07 1.61 -10.21
N THR A 138 0.00 2.40 -10.33
CA THR A 138 0.86 2.41 -11.53
C THR A 138 2.11 1.58 -11.25
N ARG A 139 2.46 0.69 -12.18
CA ARG A 139 3.71 -0.07 -12.15
C ARG A 139 4.89 0.88 -12.43
N PRO A 140 5.99 0.81 -11.67
CA PRO A 140 7.12 1.71 -11.88
C PRO A 140 7.80 1.42 -13.21
N VAL A 141 8.11 2.48 -13.96
CA VAL A 141 8.88 2.46 -15.21
C VAL A 141 10.16 3.20 -14.91
N ILE A 142 11.29 2.51 -14.97
CA ILE A 142 12.54 2.98 -14.36
C ILE A 142 13.58 3.23 -15.45
N TYR A 143 14.13 4.43 -15.46
CA TYR A 143 15.33 4.76 -16.21
C TYR A 143 16.56 4.55 -15.32
N LEU A 144 17.53 3.78 -15.80
CA LEU A 144 18.80 3.54 -15.11
C LEU A 144 19.86 4.43 -15.76
N SER A 145 20.48 5.33 -14.98
CA SER A 145 21.56 6.18 -15.48
C SER A 145 22.71 5.36 -16.06
N SER A 146 23.29 5.82 -17.17
CA SER A 146 24.49 5.25 -17.78
C SER A 146 25.72 5.29 -16.88
N GLU A 147 25.67 6.09 -15.82
CA GLU A 147 26.74 6.24 -14.81
C GLU A 147 26.70 5.14 -13.74
N ILE A 148 25.67 4.29 -13.72
CA ILE A 148 25.58 3.18 -12.77
C ILE A 148 26.63 2.12 -13.12
N GLU A 149 27.38 1.69 -12.10
CA GLU A 149 28.38 0.64 -12.26
C GLU A 149 27.79 -0.65 -12.89
N PRO A 150 28.45 -1.26 -13.89
CA PRO A 150 27.93 -2.45 -14.57
C PRO A 150 27.58 -3.63 -13.64
N LYS A 151 28.35 -3.80 -12.55
CA LYS A 151 28.09 -4.84 -11.54
C LYS A 151 26.78 -4.63 -10.78
N LEU A 152 26.33 -3.39 -10.63
CA LEU A 152 25.09 -3.03 -9.93
C LEU A 152 23.87 -3.10 -10.87
N LEU A 153 24.04 -2.82 -12.16
CA LEU A 153 22.96 -2.84 -13.15
C LEU A 153 22.17 -4.16 -13.16
N GLY A 154 22.87 -5.31 -13.15
CA GLY A 154 22.22 -6.62 -13.11
C GLY A 154 21.32 -6.79 -11.87
N LYS A 155 21.85 -6.45 -10.70
CA LYS A 155 21.11 -6.52 -9.43
C LYS A 155 19.90 -5.60 -9.41
N LEU A 156 20.03 -4.37 -9.95
CA LEU A 156 18.92 -3.43 -10.04
C LEU A 156 17.82 -3.98 -10.96
N LYS A 157 18.17 -4.47 -12.15
CA LYS A 157 17.20 -5.07 -13.08
C LYS A 157 16.44 -6.25 -12.43
N ASP A 158 17.12 -7.08 -11.65
CA ASP A 158 16.48 -8.17 -10.91
C ASP A 158 15.51 -7.67 -9.83
N ILE A 159 15.88 -6.63 -9.07
CA ILE A 159 15.00 -5.99 -8.08
C ILE A 159 13.76 -5.40 -8.78
N ILE A 160 13.96 -4.67 -9.87
CA ILE A 160 12.88 -4.03 -10.64
C ILE A 160 11.89 -5.09 -11.11
N LYS A 161 12.38 -6.16 -11.73
CA LYS A 161 11.55 -7.27 -12.20
C LYS A 161 10.80 -7.95 -11.05
N ARG A 162 11.46 -8.20 -9.91
CA ARG A 162 10.84 -8.81 -8.73
C ARG A 162 9.67 -7.98 -8.19
N HIS A 163 9.78 -6.66 -8.25
CA HIS A 163 8.73 -5.73 -7.83
C HIS A 163 7.77 -5.34 -8.97
N GLN A 164 7.77 -6.09 -10.07
CA GLN A 164 6.90 -5.90 -11.24
C GLN A 164 7.07 -4.54 -11.93
N GLY A 165 8.23 -3.89 -11.78
CA GLY A 165 8.60 -2.72 -12.56
C GLY A 165 9.14 -3.08 -13.94
N SER A 166 9.24 -2.08 -14.82
CA SER A 166 9.90 -2.18 -16.12
C SER A 166 11.08 -1.21 -16.21
N VAL A 167 11.99 -1.48 -17.15
CA VAL A 167 13.11 -0.57 -17.47
C VAL A 167 12.81 0.12 -18.80
N THR A 168 13.16 1.39 -18.90
CA THR A 168 13.09 2.18 -20.14
C THR A 168 14.43 2.86 -20.41
N ASP A 169 14.79 2.98 -21.69
CA ASP A 169 15.93 3.79 -22.15
C ASP A 169 15.51 5.25 -22.45
N ASP A 170 14.20 5.54 -22.45
CA ASP A 170 13.68 6.89 -22.55
C ASP A 170 13.46 7.49 -21.15
N LYS A 171 14.31 8.44 -20.78
CA LYS A 171 14.23 9.17 -19.51
C LYS A 171 12.91 9.93 -19.35
N GLN A 172 12.31 10.43 -20.43
CA GLN A 172 11.06 11.20 -20.39
C GLN A 172 9.84 10.30 -20.16
N ALA A 173 9.87 9.07 -20.64
CA ALA A 173 8.83 8.07 -20.40
C ALA A 173 8.95 7.36 -19.04
N SER A 174 10.00 7.64 -18.27
CA SER A 174 10.23 7.01 -16.96
C SER A 174 9.39 7.68 -15.86
N SER A 175 8.86 6.87 -14.93
CA SER A 175 8.27 7.39 -13.70
C SER A 175 9.30 7.58 -12.59
N HIS A 176 10.45 6.91 -12.69
CA HIS A 176 11.56 6.99 -11.73
C HIS A 176 12.90 6.97 -12.46
N VAL A 177 13.86 7.71 -11.93
CA VAL A 177 15.25 7.74 -12.41
C VAL A 177 16.14 7.24 -11.28
N VAL A 178 16.96 6.23 -11.56
CA VAL A 178 18.00 5.77 -10.64
C VAL A 178 19.33 6.37 -11.10
N VAL A 179 19.99 7.08 -10.20
CA VAL A 179 21.31 7.69 -10.39
C VAL A 179 22.28 7.13 -9.34
N PRO A 180 23.61 7.21 -9.59
CA PRO A 180 24.60 6.98 -8.54
C PRO A 180 24.38 7.89 -7.34
N ILE A 181 24.84 7.45 -6.16
CA ILE A 181 24.79 8.29 -4.96
C ILE A 181 25.68 9.53 -5.22
N PRO A 182 25.16 10.76 -5.03
CA PRO A 182 25.96 11.97 -5.17
C PRO A 182 27.18 11.96 -4.23
N ALA A 183 28.26 12.62 -4.64
CA ALA A 183 29.49 12.72 -3.84
C ALA A 183 29.29 13.50 -2.52
N SER A 184 28.29 14.38 -2.46
CA SER A 184 27.87 15.10 -1.27
C SER A 184 26.35 14.98 -1.09
N LEU A 185 25.91 14.53 0.08
CA LEU A 185 24.50 14.51 0.47
C LEU A 185 24.10 15.78 1.25
N GLU A 186 25.07 16.60 1.67
CA GLU A 186 24.85 17.77 2.52
C GLU A 186 24.21 18.94 1.77
N GLU A 187 24.35 19.00 0.44
CA GLU A 187 23.85 20.11 -0.38
C GLU A 187 22.36 19.98 -0.76
N GLU A 188 21.73 18.82 -0.51
CA GLU A 188 20.39 18.51 -1.01
C GLU A 188 19.45 17.91 0.06
N GLU A 189 19.61 18.29 1.33
CA GLU A 189 18.63 17.93 2.35
C GLU A 189 17.34 18.74 2.15
N TRP A 190 16.27 18.06 1.76
CA TRP A 190 14.96 18.67 1.62
C TRP A 190 13.90 17.84 2.34
N VAL A 191 12.80 18.50 2.74
CA VAL A 191 11.63 17.84 3.29
C VAL A 191 10.39 18.30 2.55
N ARG A 192 9.43 17.40 2.34
CA ARG A 192 8.11 17.78 1.79
C ARG A 192 7.01 17.39 2.77
N PRO A 193 5.99 18.24 2.97
CA PRO A 193 4.81 17.86 3.72
C PRO A 193 4.02 16.79 2.94
N VAL A 194 3.67 15.70 3.61
CA VAL A 194 2.85 14.61 3.07
C VAL A 194 1.40 14.76 3.53
N MET A 195 1.20 15.08 4.81
CA MET A 195 -0.14 15.21 5.40
C MET A 195 -0.12 16.14 6.61
N LYS A 196 -1.08 17.06 6.69
CA LYS A 196 -1.33 17.88 7.88
C LYS A 196 -2.55 17.33 8.63
N ARG A 197 -2.43 17.16 9.94
CA ARG A 197 -3.55 16.83 10.83
C ARG A 197 -3.41 17.60 12.14
N ASP A 198 -4.40 18.44 12.44
CA ASP A 198 -4.39 19.34 13.59
C ASP A 198 -3.09 20.17 13.67
N LYS A 199 -2.32 19.99 14.76
CA LYS A 199 -1.02 20.63 15.01
C LYS A 199 0.17 19.74 14.61
N GLN A 200 -0.07 18.64 13.89
CA GLN A 200 0.95 17.68 13.45
C GLN A 200 1.06 17.66 11.93
N MET A 201 2.28 17.39 11.44
CA MET A 201 2.59 17.24 10.03
C MET A 201 3.40 15.95 9.84
N LEU A 202 2.97 15.11 8.90
CA LEU A 202 3.81 14.04 8.36
C LEU A 202 4.72 14.65 7.30
N LEU A 203 6.02 14.53 7.52
CA LEU A 203 7.06 14.99 6.60
C LEU A 203 7.71 13.78 5.95
N HIS A 204 8.02 13.91 4.66
CA HIS A 204 8.90 13.01 3.95
C HIS A 204 10.27 13.68 3.82
N TRP A 205 11.30 12.95 4.19
CA TRP A 205 12.69 13.40 4.13
C TRP A 205 13.31 12.99 2.80
N GLY A 206 13.98 13.91 2.12
CA GLY A 206 14.67 13.64 0.86
C GLY A 206 15.64 12.47 1.02
N TYR A 207 15.71 11.63 -0.02
CA TYR A 207 16.51 10.39 -0.06
C TYR A 207 16.08 9.26 0.87
N TRP A 208 15.02 9.43 1.67
CA TRP A 208 14.42 8.33 2.42
C TRP A 208 13.27 7.72 1.61
N PRO A 209 13.14 6.38 1.54
CA PRO A 209 12.03 5.76 0.81
C PRO A 209 10.68 6.10 1.47
N ASP A 210 9.65 6.44 0.69
CA ASP A 210 8.26 6.64 1.14
C ASP A 210 7.72 5.47 2.01
N ARG A 211 8.29 4.26 1.87
CA ARG A 211 7.94 3.08 2.68
C ARG A 211 8.31 3.23 4.17
N CYS A 212 9.18 4.18 4.51
CA CYS A 212 9.61 4.48 5.87
C CYS A 212 8.71 5.50 6.58
N ASP A 213 7.84 6.20 5.85
CA ASP A 213 6.99 7.29 6.39
C ASP A 213 5.65 6.77 6.96
N CYS A 214 5.52 5.45 7.12
CA CYS A 214 4.32 4.77 7.60
C CYS A 214 4.44 4.36 9.08
#